data_AF-A0A1E4RMA3-F1
#
_entry.id   AF-A0A1E4RMA3-F1
#
_cell.length_a   1.000
_cell.length_b   1.000
_cell.length_c   1.000
_cell.angle_alpha   90.00
_cell.angle_beta   90.00
_cell.angle_gamma   90.00
#
_symmetry.space_group_name_H-M   'P 1'
#
loop_
_entity.id
_entity.type
_entity.pdbx_description
1 polymer ?
#
loop_
_entity_poly.entity_id
_entity_poly.type
_entity_poly.pdbx_seq_one_letter_code
_entity_poly.pdbx_strand_id
1 'polypeptide(L)'
;MSCEDEHFQSHPHSHSHDGEEGHSHIAPTPTSESLSLHSKIDTDHVTALNLQNPPSELSKVFRIPSEKYRLKPVIKLDCDAQLIINIPFINSHVKLYSIILRTNGTKYCPKTIKLWKNDPSIDFDNVELKKPLFIISHPLVGVNYDDDDDDEMPDSLESDSEFVEHYLPRHVFTGVQHLTVFLENIHDDEEDECHLHYIELRGESTELTKDPVISIYELAPNPADHKNIMAQESGGFSLGN
;
A
#
# COMPACT_ATOMS: atom_id res chain seq x y z
N MET A 1 -16.07 -76.43 -31.50
CA MET A 1 -17.05 -75.53 -32.14
C MET A 1 -16.52 -74.12 -31.92
N SER A 2 -15.76 -73.62 -32.91
CA SER A 2 -16.08 -72.43 -33.76
C SER A 2 -16.05 -71.12 -32.95
N CYS A 3 -15.00 -70.29 -32.99
CA CYS A 3 -14.62 -69.33 -34.07
C CYS A 3 -15.69 -68.28 -34.37
N GLU A 4 -15.38 -67.01 -34.09
CA GLU A 4 -15.74 -65.74 -34.79
C GLU A 4 -15.10 -64.57 -33.99
N ASP A 5 -13.98 -63.99 -34.46
CA ASP A 5 -13.80 -62.84 -35.41
C ASP A 5 -14.15 -61.47 -34.76
N GLU A 6 -13.15 -60.64 -34.40
CA GLU A 6 -12.36 -59.69 -35.23
C GLU A 6 -13.10 -58.37 -35.50
N HIS A 7 -12.54 -57.24 -35.03
CA HIS A 7 -12.55 -55.96 -35.76
C HIS A 7 -11.48 -55.00 -35.20
N PHE A 8 -10.44 -54.78 -36.01
CA PHE A 8 -9.52 -53.64 -35.97
C PHE A 8 -10.26 -52.31 -36.23
N GLN A 9 -9.84 -51.19 -35.60
CA GLN A 9 -9.35 -49.99 -36.29
C GLN A 9 -9.05 -48.79 -35.36
N SER A 10 -7.86 -48.24 -35.61
CA SER A 10 -7.19 -46.99 -35.21
C SER A 10 -7.93 -45.65 -35.41
N HIS A 11 -7.67 -44.63 -34.56
CA HIS A 11 -7.12 -43.27 -34.88
C HIS A 11 -7.24 -42.28 -33.67
N PRO A 12 -6.51 -41.14 -33.65
CA PRO A 12 -5.75 -40.57 -32.52
C PRO A 12 -6.53 -39.48 -31.74
N HIS A 13 -5.84 -38.44 -31.23
CA HIS A 13 -6.31 -37.25 -30.48
C HIS A 13 -6.20 -37.42 -28.95
N SER A 14 -5.65 -36.49 -28.17
CA SER A 14 -4.94 -35.23 -28.42
C SER A 14 -4.36 -34.82 -27.07
N HIS A 15 -3.17 -34.23 -27.07
CA HIS A 15 -2.63 -33.52 -25.92
C HIS A 15 -3.59 -32.40 -25.52
N SER A 16 -4.21 -32.51 -24.36
CA SER A 16 -4.74 -31.35 -23.65
C SER A 16 -3.85 -31.13 -22.44
N HIS A 17 -2.89 -30.21 -22.61
CA HIS A 17 -2.32 -29.47 -21.51
C HIS A 17 -3.44 -28.57 -20.99
N ASP A 18 -4.23 -29.06 -20.04
CA ASP A 18 -4.94 -28.12 -19.17
C ASP A 18 -3.89 -27.58 -18.21
N GLY A 19 -3.54 -26.32 -18.45
CA GLY A 19 -2.77 -25.52 -17.53
C GLY A 19 -3.57 -25.37 -16.26
N GLU A 20 -3.37 -26.31 -15.33
CA GLU A 20 -3.48 -25.98 -13.93
C GLU A 20 -2.45 -24.88 -13.71
N GLU A 21 -2.94 -23.62 -13.69
CA GLU A 21 -2.21 -22.53 -13.08
C GLU A 21 -1.91 -22.98 -11.66
N GLY A 22 -0.69 -23.51 -11.51
CA GLY A 22 -0.10 -23.82 -10.23
C GLY A 22 -0.07 -22.53 -9.45
N HIS A 23 -1.13 -22.28 -8.68
CA HIS A 23 -1.07 -21.47 -7.49
C HIS A 23 -0.04 -22.17 -6.60
N SER A 24 1.20 -21.76 -6.80
CA SER A 24 2.33 -22.06 -5.96
C SER A 24 1.88 -21.75 -4.52
N HIS A 25 1.53 -22.80 -3.76
CA HIS A 25 1.20 -22.75 -2.33
C HIS A 25 2.46 -22.45 -1.50
N ILE A 26 3.24 -21.45 -1.91
CA ILE A 26 4.28 -20.89 -1.07
C ILE A 26 3.52 -20.11 -0.01
N ALA A 27 3.57 -20.61 1.22
CA ALA A 27 3.09 -19.87 2.38
C ALA A 27 3.71 -18.46 2.34
N PRO A 28 2.91 -17.39 2.51
CA PRO A 28 3.42 -16.04 2.46
C PRO A 28 4.51 -15.88 3.53
N THR A 29 5.56 -15.12 3.17
CA THR A 29 6.65 -14.89 4.11
C THR A 29 6.12 -14.11 5.33
N PRO A 30 6.24 -14.67 6.55
CA PRO A 30 5.69 -14.04 7.74
C PRO A 30 6.31 -12.66 7.98
N THR A 31 5.58 -11.80 8.67
CA THR A 31 6.10 -10.53 9.18
C THR A 31 6.31 -10.61 10.70
N SER A 32 6.95 -9.58 11.25
CA SER A 32 7.15 -9.40 12.68
C SER A 32 6.87 -7.96 13.06
N GLU A 33 6.62 -7.73 14.34
CA GLU A 33 6.34 -6.40 14.91
C GLU A 33 7.49 -5.38 14.66
N SER A 34 8.73 -5.86 14.55
CA SER A 34 9.89 -5.03 14.20
C SER A 34 9.81 -4.40 12.81
N LEU A 35 8.92 -4.89 11.94
CA LEU A 35 8.66 -4.35 10.61
C LEU A 35 7.52 -3.32 10.63
N SER A 36 7.03 -2.90 11.80
CA SER A 36 5.99 -1.88 11.91
C SER A 36 6.43 -0.56 11.28
N LEU A 37 5.57 -0.02 10.42
CA LEU A 37 5.78 1.24 9.72
C LEU A 37 5.14 2.43 10.44
N HIS A 38 4.66 2.27 11.67
CA HIS A 38 3.96 3.32 12.42
C HIS A 38 4.74 4.66 12.42
N SER A 39 6.04 4.62 12.70
CA SER A 39 6.90 5.82 12.71
C SER A 39 7.16 6.46 11.34
N LYS A 40 6.73 5.79 10.26
CA LYS A 40 6.88 6.25 8.87
C LYS A 40 5.58 6.75 8.29
N ILE A 41 4.44 6.55 8.95
CA ILE A 41 3.15 7.09 8.52
C ILE A 41 3.08 8.56 8.92
N ASP A 42 2.67 9.42 7.98
CA ASP A 42 2.42 10.84 8.25
C ASP A 42 1.01 11.02 8.81
N THR A 43 0.85 10.69 10.10
CA THR A 43 -0.46 10.64 10.78
C THR A 43 -1.21 11.97 10.77
N ASP A 44 -0.49 13.09 10.67
CA ASP A 44 -1.08 14.44 10.65
C ASP A 44 -1.75 14.75 9.31
N HIS A 45 -1.36 14.05 8.24
CA HIS A 45 -1.88 14.23 6.88
C HIS A 45 -2.68 13.03 6.37
N VAL A 46 -2.98 12.06 7.24
CA VAL A 46 -3.94 11.00 6.89
C VAL A 46 -5.32 11.63 6.70
N THR A 47 -5.99 11.27 5.61
CA THR A 47 -7.34 11.76 5.31
C THR A 47 -8.27 10.59 5.04
N ALA A 48 -9.57 10.80 5.27
CA ALA A 48 -10.60 9.84 4.91
C ALA A 48 -11.81 10.52 4.27
N LEU A 49 -12.47 9.80 3.36
CA LEU A 49 -13.76 10.17 2.78
C LEU A 49 -14.85 9.26 3.34
N ASN A 50 -16.00 9.84 3.69
CA ASN A 50 -17.12 9.17 4.38
C ASN A 50 -16.81 8.73 5.83
N LEU A 51 -16.05 9.56 6.56
CA LEU A 51 -15.76 9.37 7.97
C LEU A 51 -16.84 10.05 8.84
N GLN A 52 -17.49 9.31 9.72
CA GLN A 52 -18.47 9.88 10.68
C GLN A 52 -17.76 10.59 11.85
N ASN A 53 -16.65 10.04 12.33
CA ASN A 53 -15.87 10.64 13.41
C ASN A 53 -15.21 11.97 12.99
N PRO A 54 -14.82 12.82 13.96
CA PRO A 54 -13.95 13.94 13.69
C PRO A 54 -12.63 13.49 13.04
N PRO A 55 -12.07 14.24 12.07
CA PRO A 55 -10.80 13.89 11.41
C PRO A 55 -9.63 13.66 12.38
N SER A 56 -9.65 14.29 13.56
CA SER A 56 -8.65 14.09 14.62
C SER A 56 -8.65 12.70 15.26
N GLU A 57 -9.72 11.92 15.10
CA GLU A 57 -9.78 10.54 15.59
C GLU A 57 -9.14 9.55 14.60
N LEU A 58 -9.08 9.89 13.31
CA LEU A 58 -8.59 9.00 12.26
C LEU A 58 -7.14 8.56 12.49
N SER A 59 -6.27 9.47 12.92
CA SER A 59 -4.87 9.14 13.22
C SER A 59 -4.74 8.14 14.37
N LYS A 60 -5.74 8.04 15.26
CA LYS A 60 -5.70 7.17 16.44
C LYS A 60 -5.92 5.69 16.14
N VAL A 61 -6.28 5.30 14.92
CA VAL A 61 -6.28 3.87 14.54
C VAL A 61 -4.88 3.37 14.18
N PHE A 62 -3.98 4.28 13.81
CA PHE A 62 -2.58 3.99 13.49
C PHE A 62 -1.74 4.05 14.76
N ARG A 63 -1.88 3.05 15.64
CA ARG A 63 -1.16 3.01 16.93
C ARG A 63 0.14 2.22 16.87
N ILE A 64 1.01 2.49 17.82
CA ILE A 64 2.15 1.61 18.10
C ILE A 64 1.65 0.19 18.44
N PRO A 65 2.38 -0.87 18.05
CA PRO A 65 1.95 -2.24 18.30
C PRO A 65 1.66 -2.58 19.77
N SER A 66 2.35 -1.95 20.73
CA SER A 66 2.09 -2.15 22.17
C SER A 66 0.71 -1.65 22.63
N GLU A 67 0.05 -0.80 21.84
CA GLU A 67 -1.30 -0.28 22.11
C GLU A 67 -2.37 -0.94 21.21
N LYS A 68 -2.03 -1.99 20.46
CA LYS A 68 -2.95 -2.66 19.51
C LYS A 68 -4.24 -3.16 20.16
N TYR A 69 -4.22 -3.45 21.47
CA TYR A 69 -5.37 -3.98 22.19
C TYR A 69 -6.44 -2.94 22.53
N ARG A 70 -6.14 -1.64 22.38
CA ARG A 70 -7.08 -0.55 22.64
C ARG A 70 -8.20 -0.56 21.60
N LEU A 71 -9.45 -0.43 22.04
CA LEU A 71 -10.64 -0.47 21.17
C LEU A 71 -11.14 0.92 20.75
N LYS A 72 -10.90 1.94 21.58
CA LYS A 72 -11.39 3.33 21.35
C LYS A 72 -10.29 4.24 20.77
N PRO A 73 -10.59 5.15 19.83
CA PRO A 73 -11.91 5.36 19.21
C PRO A 73 -12.26 4.24 18.21
N VAL A 74 -13.55 4.04 17.98
CA VAL A 74 -14.04 3.25 16.85
C VAL A 74 -14.24 4.20 15.68
N ILE A 75 -13.62 3.89 14.54
CA ILE A 75 -13.89 4.60 13.30
C ILE A 75 -15.15 4.01 12.69
N LYS A 76 -16.17 4.86 12.56
CA LYS A 76 -17.50 4.56 12.03
C LYS A 76 -17.74 5.32 10.71
N LEU A 77 -18.64 4.79 9.90
CA LEU A 77 -19.06 5.36 8.61
C LEU A 77 -20.46 5.95 8.76
N ASP A 78 -20.79 6.94 7.93
CA ASP A 78 -22.04 7.69 8.11
C ASP A 78 -23.23 7.05 7.37
N CYS A 79 -23.09 6.69 6.07
CA CYS A 79 -24.27 6.39 5.24
C CYS A 79 -24.18 5.23 4.23
N ASP A 80 -22.99 4.76 3.81
CA ASP A 80 -22.88 3.91 2.59
C ASP A 80 -21.93 2.71 2.72
N ALA A 81 -21.58 2.25 3.93
CA ALA A 81 -20.62 1.17 4.23
C ALA A 81 -19.25 1.27 3.50
N GLN A 82 -18.96 2.43 2.91
CA GLN A 82 -17.82 2.70 2.06
C GLN A 82 -16.90 3.72 2.71
N LEU A 83 -15.58 3.46 2.70
CA LEU A 83 -14.58 4.35 3.30
C LEU A 83 -13.35 4.39 2.42
N ILE A 84 -12.87 5.58 2.08
CA ILE A 84 -11.56 5.75 1.46
C ILE A 84 -10.63 6.36 2.50
N ILE A 85 -9.49 5.73 2.78
CA ILE A 85 -8.42 6.24 3.64
C ILE A 85 -7.17 6.47 2.79
N ASN A 86 -6.61 7.67 2.88
CA ASN A 86 -5.39 8.08 2.22
C ASN A 86 -4.26 8.20 3.25
N ILE A 87 -3.22 7.38 3.09
CA ILE A 87 -2.14 7.17 4.06
C ILE A 87 -0.81 7.60 3.42
N PRO A 88 -0.36 8.84 3.65
CA PRO A 88 0.96 9.29 3.25
C PRO A 88 2.08 8.73 4.16
N PHE A 89 3.27 8.53 3.59
CA PHE A 89 4.48 8.15 4.32
C PHE A 89 5.49 9.32 4.40
N ILE A 90 6.09 9.52 5.58
CA ILE A 90 7.02 10.63 5.85
C ILE A 90 8.35 10.37 5.15
N ASN A 91 8.68 11.22 4.16
CA ASN A 91 9.99 11.30 3.49
C ASN A 91 10.64 9.94 3.22
N SER A 92 9.87 8.93 2.83
CA SER A 92 10.37 7.57 2.65
C SER A 92 9.64 6.85 1.53
N HIS A 93 10.35 5.92 0.90
CA HIS A 93 9.75 4.89 0.07
C HIS A 93 9.56 3.65 0.92
N VAL A 94 8.32 3.18 0.97
CA VAL A 94 7.97 1.97 1.69
C VAL A 94 7.82 0.81 0.71
N LYS A 95 8.33 -0.35 1.13
CA LYS A 95 7.99 -1.64 0.56
C LYS A 95 7.04 -2.34 1.53
N LEU A 96 5.75 -2.38 1.18
CA LEU A 96 4.70 -2.87 2.06
C LEU A 96 4.62 -4.41 1.97
N TYR A 97 4.57 -5.05 3.13
CA TYR A 97 4.57 -6.51 3.28
C TYR A 97 3.21 -7.04 3.71
N SER A 98 2.56 -6.35 4.66
CA SER A 98 1.23 -6.71 5.12
C SER A 98 0.50 -5.51 5.70
N ILE A 99 -0.82 -5.64 5.75
CA ILE A 99 -1.73 -4.77 6.50
C ILE A 99 -2.45 -5.63 7.53
N ILE A 100 -2.41 -5.22 8.80
CA ILE A 100 -3.14 -5.87 9.89
C ILE A 100 -4.31 -4.97 10.25
N LEU A 101 -5.48 -5.58 10.34
CA LEU A 101 -6.72 -4.89 10.65
C LEU A 101 -7.34 -5.50 11.90
N ARG A 102 -7.86 -4.65 12.78
CA ARG A 102 -8.82 -5.03 13.80
C ARG A 102 -10.12 -4.28 13.55
N THR A 103 -11.15 -5.01 13.19
CA THR A 103 -12.46 -4.52 12.76
C THR A 103 -13.53 -5.10 13.68
N ASN A 104 -14.80 -4.80 13.43
CA ASN A 104 -15.90 -5.54 14.04
C ASN A 104 -15.98 -6.98 13.49
N GLY A 105 -16.43 -7.93 14.33
CA GLY A 105 -16.48 -9.35 14.01
C GLY A 105 -17.86 -9.88 13.59
N THR A 106 -18.85 -9.00 13.46
CA THR A 106 -20.27 -9.30 13.23
C THR A 106 -20.84 -8.34 12.17
N LYS A 107 -21.85 -7.53 12.52
CA LYS A 107 -22.66 -6.79 11.53
C LYS A 107 -21.90 -5.68 10.80
N TYR A 108 -20.94 -5.05 11.47
CA TYR A 108 -20.19 -3.90 10.94
C TYR A 108 -18.80 -4.27 10.39
N CYS A 109 -18.62 -5.53 9.99
CA CYS A 109 -17.35 -6.09 9.54
C CYS A 109 -17.11 -5.81 8.03
N PRO A 110 -15.98 -5.20 7.62
CA PRO A 110 -15.67 -5.01 6.21
C PRO A 110 -15.43 -6.35 5.51
N LYS A 111 -15.79 -6.41 4.23
CA LYS A 111 -15.66 -7.61 3.40
C LYS A 111 -14.65 -7.43 2.29
N THR A 112 -14.78 -6.37 1.50
CA THR A 112 -13.91 -6.14 0.35
C THR A 112 -13.07 -4.90 0.55
N ILE A 113 -11.75 -5.04 0.46
CA ILE A 113 -10.80 -3.94 0.61
C ILE A 113 -9.93 -3.84 -0.64
N LYS A 114 -10.01 -2.71 -1.34
CA LYS A 114 -9.21 -2.43 -2.54
C LYS A 114 -8.03 -1.52 -2.18
N LEU A 115 -6.85 -1.78 -2.75
CA LEU A 115 -5.62 -1.05 -2.47
C LEU A 115 -5.01 -0.43 -3.73
N TRP A 116 -4.54 0.81 -3.60
CA TRP A 116 -3.72 1.50 -4.61
C TRP A 116 -2.51 2.15 -3.96
N LYS A 117 -1.46 2.38 -4.77
CA LYS A 117 -0.26 3.08 -4.33
C LYS A 117 -0.02 4.32 -5.17
N ASN A 118 0.47 5.36 -4.55
CA ASN A 118 0.93 6.60 -5.19
C ASN A 118 -0.15 7.29 -6.05
N ASP A 119 -1.43 7.10 -5.71
CA ASP A 119 -2.55 7.76 -6.36
C ASP A 119 -3.51 8.34 -5.31
N PRO A 120 -3.23 9.54 -4.77
CA PRO A 120 -4.11 10.21 -3.81
C PRO A 120 -5.37 10.80 -4.46
N SER A 121 -5.52 10.71 -5.78
CA SER A 121 -6.67 11.26 -6.50
C SER A 121 -7.87 10.31 -6.54
N ILE A 122 -7.82 9.20 -5.81
CA ILE A 122 -8.91 8.23 -5.75
C ILE A 122 -10.01 8.76 -4.84
N ASP A 123 -11.22 8.79 -5.40
CA ASP A 123 -12.47 9.24 -4.76
C ASP A 123 -13.64 8.37 -5.24
N PHE A 124 -14.84 8.61 -4.72
CA PHE A 124 -16.03 7.83 -5.07
C PHE A 124 -16.46 7.99 -6.54
N ASP A 125 -16.07 9.08 -7.21
CA ASP A 125 -16.40 9.30 -8.62
C ASP A 125 -15.54 8.45 -9.55
N ASN A 126 -14.30 8.11 -9.14
CA ASN A 126 -13.33 7.43 -9.99
C ASN A 126 -12.82 6.08 -9.48
N VAL A 127 -13.17 5.67 -8.26
CA VAL A 127 -12.67 4.42 -7.64
C VAL A 127 -12.98 3.17 -8.47
N GLU A 128 -14.15 3.12 -9.11
CA GLU A 128 -14.55 2.00 -9.99
C GLU A 128 -13.92 2.07 -11.39
N LEU A 129 -13.42 3.24 -11.80
CA LEU A 129 -12.76 3.43 -13.09
C LEU A 129 -11.27 3.02 -13.02
N LYS A 130 -10.68 3.06 -11.82
CA LYS A 130 -9.26 2.78 -11.60
C LYS A 130 -9.07 1.37 -11.10
N LYS A 131 -8.26 0.58 -11.82
CA LYS A 131 -7.93 -0.78 -11.42
C LYS A 131 -7.15 -0.81 -10.10
N PRO A 132 -7.61 -1.51 -9.05
CA PRO A 132 -6.84 -1.70 -7.82
C PRO A 132 -5.60 -2.55 -8.07
N LEU A 133 -4.54 -2.28 -7.31
CA LEU A 133 -3.32 -3.08 -7.34
C LEU A 133 -3.51 -4.43 -6.66
N PHE A 134 -4.35 -4.46 -5.63
CA PHE A 134 -4.66 -5.66 -4.89
C PHE A 134 -6.04 -5.54 -4.26
N ILE A 135 -6.74 -6.66 -4.17
CA ILE A 135 -8.07 -6.77 -3.55
C ILE A 135 -7.95 -7.80 -2.45
N ILE A 136 -8.39 -7.43 -1.26
CA ILE A 136 -8.41 -8.25 -0.06
C ILE A 136 -9.87 -8.67 0.19
N SER A 137 -10.06 -9.97 0.45
CA SER A 137 -11.28 -10.50 1.07
C SER A 137 -11.04 -10.59 2.57
N HIS A 138 -11.62 -9.66 3.33
CA HIS A 138 -11.52 -9.64 4.77
C HIS A 138 -12.54 -10.63 5.37
N PRO A 139 -12.13 -11.56 6.24
CA PRO A 139 -13.03 -12.54 6.84
C PRO A 139 -13.88 -11.90 7.94
N LEU A 140 -15.00 -12.55 8.28
CA LEU A 140 -15.87 -12.15 9.40
C LEU A 140 -15.19 -12.49 10.75
N VAL A 141 -14.17 -11.71 11.09
CA VAL A 141 -13.32 -11.88 12.28
C VAL A 141 -12.99 -10.50 12.83
N GLY A 142 -13.25 -10.30 14.11
CA GLY A 142 -13.02 -9.02 14.75
C GLY A 142 -13.64 -8.94 16.14
N VAL A 143 -13.76 -7.72 16.61
CA VAL A 143 -14.31 -7.33 17.90
C VAL A 143 -15.83 -7.47 17.86
N ASN A 144 -16.41 -8.28 18.76
CA ASN A 144 -17.85 -8.51 18.83
C ASN A 144 -18.53 -7.52 19.79
N TYR A 145 -18.44 -6.23 19.46
CA TYR A 145 -19.17 -5.15 20.12
C TYR A 145 -19.93 -4.36 19.05
N ASP A 146 -21.24 -4.45 19.17
CA ASP A 146 -22.24 -4.05 18.16
C ASP A 146 -23.13 -2.91 18.66
N ASP A 147 -22.98 -2.53 19.93
CA ASP A 147 -23.76 -1.49 20.55
C ASP A 147 -23.31 -0.12 20.03
N ASP A 148 -24.28 0.73 19.72
CA ASP A 148 -24.02 2.08 19.22
C ASP A 148 -23.46 2.99 20.34
N ASP A 149 -23.64 2.57 21.60
CA ASP A 149 -23.10 3.22 22.78
C ASP A 149 -21.65 2.81 23.04
N ASP A 150 -20.72 3.66 22.61
CA ASP A 150 -19.28 3.49 22.83
C ASP A 150 -18.93 3.40 24.34
N ASP A 151 -19.79 3.83 25.27
CA ASP A 151 -19.52 3.75 26.71
C ASP A 151 -19.61 2.31 27.25
N GLU A 152 -20.38 1.42 26.62
CA GLU A 152 -20.48 0.00 27.02
C GLU A 152 -19.27 -0.82 26.55
N MET A 153 -18.58 -0.37 25.49
CA MET A 153 -17.38 -1.03 24.99
C MET A 153 -16.19 -0.86 25.96
N PRO A 154 -15.45 -1.94 26.28
CA PRO A 154 -14.25 -1.81 27.10
C PRO A 154 -13.16 -0.98 26.40
N ASP A 155 -12.29 -0.35 27.17
CA ASP A 155 -11.19 0.45 26.60
C ASP A 155 -10.16 -0.41 25.85
N SER A 156 -9.99 -1.66 26.26
CA SER A 156 -9.05 -2.61 25.69
C SER A 156 -9.55 -4.05 25.81
N LEU A 157 -9.18 -4.88 24.83
CA LEU A 157 -9.46 -6.31 24.81
C LEU A 157 -8.20 -7.06 24.36
N GLU A 158 -7.65 -7.89 25.23
CA GLU A 158 -6.41 -8.64 24.99
C GLU A 158 -6.70 -9.98 24.29
N SER A 159 -6.82 -9.93 22.97
CA SER A 159 -7.21 -11.08 22.15
C SER A 159 -6.61 -10.95 20.76
N ASP A 160 -5.66 -11.84 20.44
CA ASP A 160 -5.00 -11.84 19.12
C ASP A 160 -5.89 -12.43 18.02
N SER A 161 -6.93 -13.19 18.36
CA SER A 161 -7.84 -13.84 17.40
C SER A 161 -8.71 -12.86 16.62
N GLU A 162 -8.76 -11.60 17.03
CA GLU A 162 -9.58 -10.55 16.42
C GLU A 162 -8.80 -9.72 15.39
N PHE A 163 -7.50 -9.98 15.25
CA PHE A 163 -6.65 -9.32 14.27
C PHE A 163 -6.53 -10.19 13.03
N VAL A 164 -6.68 -9.56 11.87
CA VAL A 164 -6.48 -10.23 10.58
C VAL A 164 -5.29 -9.59 9.87
N GLU A 165 -4.24 -10.37 9.66
CA GLU A 165 -3.09 -9.98 8.84
C GLU A 165 -3.29 -10.40 7.38
N HIS A 166 -3.30 -9.40 6.49
CA HIS A 166 -3.35 -9.59 5.05
C HIS A 166 -1.96 -9.41 4.45
N TYR A 167 -1.36 -10.52 4.02
CA TYR A 167 -0.08 -10.51 3.32
C TYR A 167 -0.22 -9.96 1.91
N LEU A 168 0.62 -8.99 1.57
CA LEU A 168 0.61 -8.33 0.27
C LEU A 168 1.72 -8.86 -0.63
N PRO A 169 1.51 -8.87 -1.96
CA PRO A 169 2.56 -9.18 -2.90
C PRO A 169 3.66 -8.11 -2.85
N ARG A 170 4.72 -8.38 -2.09
CA ARG A 170 5.84 -7.46 -1.79
C ARG A 170 6.50 -6.85 -3.03
N HIS A 171 6.41 -7.50 -4.20
CA HIS A 171 6.94 -7.00 -5.46
C HIS A 171 6.06 -5.91 -6.09
N VAL A 172 4.73 -5.99 -5.89
CA VAL A 172 3.75 -4.99 -6.34
C VAL A 172 3.85 -3.74 -5.48
N PHE A 173 3.92 -3.90 -4.15
CA PHE A 173 3.94 -2.80 -3.20
C PHE A 173 5.36 -2.31 -2.86
N THR A 174 6.18 -2.10 -3.88
CA THR A 174 7.48 -1.40 -3.77
C THR A 174 7.32 0.10 -4.05
N GLY A 175 8.13 0.94 -3.39
CA GLY A 175 8.21 2.37 -3.67
C GLY A 175 6.94 3.16 -3.30
N VAL A 176 6.19 2.68 -2.31
CA VAL A 176 4.96 3.32 -1.82
C VAL A 176 5.33 4.58 -1.03
N GLN A 177 4.86 5.73 -1.50
CA GLN A 177 4.91 7.02 -0.81
C GLN A 177 3.53 7.40 -0.27
N HIS A 178 2.48 6.87 -0.91
CA HIS A 178 1.10 7.06 -0.53
C HIS A 178 0.34 5.76 -0.73
N LEU A 179 -0.45 5.33 0.25
CA LEU A 179 -1.33 4.17 0.14
C LEU A 179 -2.78 4.64 0.23
N THR A 180 -3.60 4.25 -0.74
CA THR A 180 -5.05 4.44 -0.67
C THR A 180 -5.70 3.11 -0.36
N VAL A 181 -6.51 3.09 0.69
CA VAL A 181 -7.29 1.95 1.16
C VAL A 181 -8.77 2.28 0.96
N PHE A 182 -9.48 1.45 0.20
CA PHE A 182 -10.92 1.57 0.03
C PHE A 182 -11.62 0.37 0.64
N LEU A 183 -12.45 0.58 1.66
CA LEU A 183 -13.44 -0.38 2.11
C LEU A 183 -14.66 -0.22 1.20
N GLU A 184 -14.96 -1.23 0.40
CA GLU A 184 -16.01 -1.17 -0.63
C GLU A 184 -17.38 -1.59 -0.10
N ASN A 185 -17.40 -2.57 0.80
CA ASN A 185 -18.61 -3.12 1.41
C ASN A 185 -18.29 -3.88 2.69
N ILE A 186 -19.34 -4.21 3.43
CA ILE A 186 -19.33 -5.03 4.63
C ILE A 186 -19.95 -6.41 4.35
N HIS A 187 -19.94 -7.29 5.36
CA HIS A 187 -20.54 -8.62 5.23
C HIS A 187 -22.06 -8.63 5.35
N ASP A 188 -22.62 -7.72 6.14
CA ASP A 188 -24.06 -7.59 6.35
C ASP A 188 -24.64 -6.58 5.37
N ASP A 189 -25.40 -7.04 4.38
CA ASP A 189 -25.97 -6.18 3.34
C ASP A 189 -27.17 -5.33 3.86
N GLU A 190 -27.59 -5.52 5.11
CA GLU A 190 -28.66 -4.74 5.77
C GLU A 190 -28.14 -3.55 6.58
N GLU A 191 -26.83 -3.46 6.77
CA GLU A 191 -26.18 -2.38 7.55
C GLU A 191 -25.37 -1.46 6.63
N ASP A 192 -25.28 -0.19 7.01
CA ASP A 192 -24.55 0.84 6.25
C ASP A 192 -23.32 1.38 7.02
N GLU A 193 -23.02 0.79 8.17
CA GLU A 193 -21.89 1.16 9.03
C GLU A 193 -20.75 0.13 8.99
N CYS A 194 -19.52 0.61 9.09
CA CYS A 194 -18.35 -0.25 9.28
C CYS A 194 -17.57 0.23 10.49
N HIS A 195 -17.15 -0.70 11.34
CA HIS A 195 -16.39 -0.41 12.55
C HIS A 195 -14.94 -0.85 12.40
N LEU A 196 -14.03 0.11 12.55
CA LEU A 196 -12.58 -0.11 12.48
C LEU A 196 -11.92 0.37 13.79
N HIS A 197 -11.17 -0.53 14.44
CA HIS A 197 -10.49 -0.25 15.70
C HIS A 197 -8.98 -0.02 15.52
N TYR A 198 -8.34 -0.69 14.55
CA TYR A 198 -6.89 -0.63 14.42
C TYR A 198 -6.41 -0.94 13.01
N ILE A 199 -5.39 -0.21 12.55
CA ILE A 199 -4.62 -0.51 11.35
C ILE A 199 -3.12 -0.53 11.70
N GLU A 200 -2.45 -1.63 11.37
CA GLU A 200 -0.99 -1.71 11.33
C GLU A 200 -0.52 -1.93 9.90
N LEU A 201 0.51 -1.20 9.48
CA LEU A 201 1.22 -1.45 8.23
C LEU A 201 2.59 -2.00 8.56
N ARG A 202 2.98 -3.12 7.94
CA ARG A 202 4.31 -3.71 8.09
C ARG A 202 5.07 -3.76 6.79
N GLY A 203 6.37 -3.49 6.84
CA GLY A 203 7.21 -3.45 5.66
C GLY A 203 8.62 -2.95 5.95
N GLU A 204 9.31 -2.55 4.89
CA GLU A 204 10.60 -1.89 4.96
C GLU A 204 10.47 -0.45 4.45
N SER A 205 11.15 0.49 5.10
CA SER A 205 11.23 1.88 4.64
C SER A 205 12.65 2.22 4.24
N THR A 206 12.81 2.94 3.13
CA THR A 206 14.05 3.59 2.76
C THR A 206 13.83 5.10 2.79
N GLU A 207 14.65 5.82 3.55
CA GLU A 207 14.53 7.27 3.67
C GLU A 207 14.96 7.97 2.38
N LEU A 208 14.19 8.98 1.98
CA LEU A 208 14.54 9.87 0.90
C LEU A 208 15.54 10.89 1.42
N THR A 209 16.81 10.76 1.05
CA THR A 209 17.80 11.82 1.27
C THR A 209 17.42 13.02 0.43
N LYS A 210 16.93 14.08 1.09
CA LYS A 210 16.82 15.42 0.49
C LYS A 210 18.19 16.08 0.45
N ASP A 211 19.18 15.43 -0.17
CA ASP A 211 20.39 16.15 -0.53
C ASP A 211 20.05 16.99 -1.77
N PRO A 212 20.05 18.33 -1.68
CA PRO A 212 20.01 19.13 -2.90
C PRO A 212 21.26 18.75 -3.68
N VAL A 213 21.09 18.12 -4.85
CA VAL A 213 22.16 18.05 -5.84
C VAL A 213 22.38 19.50 -6.25
N ILE A 214 23.27 20.20 -5.54
CA ILE A 214 23.84 21.44 -5.99
C ILE A 214 24.70 21.04 -7.17
N SER A 215 24.08 20.96 -8.35
CA SER A 215 24.80 20.98 -9.61
C SER A 215 25.53 22.32 -9.62
N ILE A 216 26.77 22.31 -9.16
CA ILE A 216 27.73 23.36 -9.48
C ILE A 216 27.82 23.30 -11.00
N TYR A 217 27.02 24.15 -11.65
CA TYR A 217 27.18 24.43 -13.06
C TYR A 217 28.55 25.07 -13.15
N GLU A 218 29.52 24.30 -13.65
CA GLU A 218 30.84 24.80 -13.97
C GLU A 218 30.62 26.05 -14.82
N LEU A 219 30.84 27.22 -14.22
CA LEU A 219 30.79 28.49 -14.92
C LEU A 219 31.79 28.35 -16.07
N ALA A 220 31.25 28.46 -17.29
CA ALA A 220 32.03 28.46 -18.51
C ALA A 220 33.27 29.37 -18.36
N PRO A 221 34.43 28.97 -18.93
CA PRO A 221 35.67 29.73 -18.81
C PRO A 221 35.43 31.20 -19.14
N ASN A 222 35.78 32.08 -18.21
CA ASN A 222 35.69 33.52 -18.38
C ASN A 222 36.65 33.94 -19.52
N PRO A 223 36.17 34.52 -20.64
CA PRO A 223 37.04 34.90 -21.76
C PRO A 223 38.07 36.00 -21.41
N ALA A 224 37.98 36.58 -20.22
CA ALA A 224 38.89 37.62 -19.75
C ALA A 224 40.24 37.10 -19.18
N ASP A 225 40.44 35.78 -19.05
CA ASP A 225 41.67 35.22 -18.45
C ASP A 225 42.77 34.86 -19.48
N HIS A 226 42.56 35.18 -20.77
CA HIS A 226 43.64 35.17 -21.75
C HIS A 226 44.32 36.54 -21.80
N LYS A 227 45.23 36.82 -20.85
CA LYS A 227 46.18 37.92 -20.99
C LYS A 227 47.29 37.54 -21.97
N ASN A 228 47.36 38.30 -23.06
CA ASN A 228 48.38 38.27 -24.09
C ASN A 228 49.81 38.09 -23.55
N ILE A 229 50.47 37.00 -23.92
CA ILE A 229 51.93 36.91 -23.90
C ILE A 229 52.40 36.81 -25.36
N MET A 230 52.49 37.95 -26.02
CA MET A 230 53.38 38.12 -27.17
C MET A 230 54.08 39.46 -27.00
N ALA A 231 55.21 39.42 -26.28
CA ALA A 231 56.25 40.39 -26.38
C ALA A 231 57.58 39.63 -26.58
N GLN A 232 58.36 40.15 -27.53
CA GLN A 232 59.75 39.81 -27.89
C GLN A 232 59.98 38.56 -28.75
N GLU A 233 60.84 38.55 -29.76
CA GLU A 233 61.59 39.55 -30.57
C GLU A 233 62.35 38.67 -31.59
N SER A 234 62.56 39.14 -32.83
CA SER A 234 63.78 38.95 -33.66
C SER A 234 63.49 38.72 -35.14
N GLY A 235 64.28 39.39 -35.99
CA GLY A 235 64.45 39.06 -37.40
C GLY A 235 64.38 40.26 -38.33
N GLY A 236 65.43 41.10 -38.32
CA GLY A 236 65.52 42.26 -39.21
C GLY A 236 65.64 41.89 -40.68
N PHE A 237 65.29 42.85 -41.55
CA PHE A 237 65.84 42.95 -42.90
C PHE A 237 65.91 44.42 -43.31
N SER A 238 67.14 44.86 -43.59
CA SER A 238 67.51 46.10 -44.24
C SER A 238 68.03 45.74 -45.63
N LEU A 239 67.51 46.42 -46.66
CA LEU A 239 68.10 46.69 -47.98
C LEU A 239 67.31 47.90 -48.51
N GLY A 240 67.88 49.01 -48.98
CA GLY A 240 69.23 49.26 -49.45
C GLY A 240 69.12 49.89 -50.84
N ASN A 241 69.37 51.21 -50.91
CA ASN A 241 69.56 52.10 -52.06
C ASN A 241 68.41 52.37 -53.03
#